data_AF-A0A0W0S3V9-F1
#
_entry.id   AF-A0A0W0S3V9-F1
#
_cell.length_a   1.000
_cell.length_b   1.000
_cell.length_c   1.000
_cell.angle_alpha   90.00
_cell.angle_beta   90.00
_cell.angle_gamma   90.00
#
_symmetry.space_group_name_H-M   'P 1'
#
loop_
_entity.id
_entity.type
_entity.pdbx_description
1 polymer ?
#
loop_
_entity_poly.entity_id
_entity_poly.type
_entity_poly.pdbx_seq_one_letter_code
_entity_poly.pdbx_strand_id
1 'polypeptide(L)' 'MLGWTFVFFAIAGISAIFAFRKPAFTTTYIAKLVFYISLALFIIWLFATIMNSAPPPPRDSVLPI' A
#
# COMPACT_ATOMS: atom_id res chain seq x y z
N MET A 1 13.22 -2.66 0.62
CA MET A 1 11.89 -3.15 0.23
C MET A 1 10.91 -2.02 -0.15
N LEU A 2 10.94 -0.86 0.52
CA LEU A 2 10.11 0.33 0.20
C LEU A 2 10.19 0.82 -1.25
N GLY A 3 11.36 0.76 -1.89
CA GLY A 3 11.51 1.15 -3.30
C GLY A 3 10.65 0.33 -4.26
N TRP A 4 10.52 -0.99 -4.02
CA TRP A 4 9.68 -1.87 -4.85
C TRP A 4 8.18 -1.71 -4.57
N THR A 5 7.81 -1.38 -3.33
CA THR A 5 6.41 -1.08 -2.96
C THR A 5 5.85 0.11 -3.73
N PHE A 6 6.65 1.15 -3.94
CA PHE A 6 6.23 2.34 -4.70
C PHE A 6 6.04 2.03 -6.20
N VAL A 7 6.91 1.18 -6.76
CA VAL A 7 6.79 0.67 -8.13
C VAL A 7 5.52 -0.15 -8.30
N PHE A 8 5.21 -1.04 -7.35
CA PHE A 8 4.00 -1.85 -7.37
C PHE A 8 2.72 -1.00 -7.31
N PHE A 9 2.74 0.06 -6.50
CA PHE A 9 1.64 1.02 -6.40
C PHE A 9 1.43 1.80 -7.70
N ALA A 10 2.51 2.26 -8.34
CA ALA A 10 2.42 2.95 -9.63
C ALA A 10 1.81 2.04 -10.71
N ILE A 11 2.25 0.78 -10.79
CA ILE A 11 1.73 -0.20 -11.76
C ILE A 11 0.25 -0.50 -11.50
N ALA A 12 -0.14 -0.67 -10.23
CA ALA A 12 -1.53 -0.88 -9.84
C ALA A 12 -2.43 0.32 -10.21
N GLY A 13 -1.96 1.55 -9.97
CA GLY A 13 -2.68 2.77 -10.34
C GLY A 13 -2.88 2.90 -11.85
N ILE A 14 -1.84 2.63 -12.64
CA ILE A 14 -1.92 2.63 -14.11
C ILE A 14 -2.90 1.56 -14.60
N SER A 15 -2.77 0.32 -14.10
CA SER A 15 -3.66 -0.78 -14.44
C SER A 15 -5.13 -0.46 -14.18
N ALA A 16 -5.43 0.21 -13.06
CA ALA A 16 -6.77 0.62 -12.70
C ALA A 16 -7.37 1.63 -13.70
N ILE A 17 -6.59 2.62 -14.12
CA ILE A 17 -7.04 3.61 -15.11
C ILE A 17 -7.40 2.93 -16.44
N PHE A 18 -6.63 1.93 -16.86
CA PHE A 18 -6.89 1.18 -18.09
C PHE A 18 -8.04 0.18 -17.96
N ALA A 19 -8.16 -0.52 -16.83
CA ALA A 19 -9.20 -1.54 -16.60
C ALA A 19 -10.62 -0.96 -16.59
N PHE A 20 -10.78 0.31 -16.22
CA PHE A 20 -12.10 0.90 -15.93
C PHE A 20 -12.62 1.91 -16.96
N ARG A 21 -11.99 2.00 -18.14
CA ARG A 21 -12.26 3.05 -19.13
C ARG A 21 -13.63 2.93 -19.83
N LYS A 22 -14.29 1.76 -19.82
CA LYS A 22 -15.68 1.56 -20.32
C LYS A 22 -16.44 0.45 -19.56
N PRO A 23 -17.04 0.72 -18.38
CA PRO A 23 -17.81 -0.26 -17.63
C PRO A 23 -19.26 -0.33 -18.17
N ALA A 24 -19.64 -1.44 -18.80
CA ALA A 24 -21.01 -1.65 -19.30
C ALA A 24 -21.92 -2.42 -18.33
N PHE A 25 -21.38 -2.99 -17.25
CA PHE A 25 -22.10 -3.93 -16.38
C PHE A 25 -22.00 -3.56 -14.89
N THR A 26 -23.05 -3.91 -14.13
CA THR A 26 -23.15 -3.71 -12.67
C THR A 26 -21.98 -4.34 -11.89
N THR A 27 -21.47 -5.47 -12.36
CA THR A 27 -20.27 -6.14 -11.80
C THR A 27 -19.01 -5.28 -11.87
N THR A 28 -18.89 -4.41 -12.89
CA THR A 28 -17.73 -3.50 -12.98
C THR A 28 -17.77 -2.40 -11.91
N TYR A 29 -18.96 -1.99 -11.44
CA TYR A 29 -19.07 -1.04 -10.33
C TYR A 29 -18.64 -1.65 -8.99
N ILE A 30 -18.99 -2.91 -8.74
CA ILE A 30 -18.55 -3.63 -7.54
C ILE A 30 -17.02 -3.79 -7.56
N ALA A 31 -16.45 -4.15 -8.70
CA ALA A 31 -14.99 -4.25 -8.86
C ALA A 31 -14.28 -2.91 -8.60
N LYS A 32 -14.85 -1.78 -9.08
CA LYS A 32 -14.34 -0.44 -8.77
C LYS A 32 -14.35 -0.14 -7.28
N LEU A 33 -15.46 -0.45 -6.59
CA LEU A 33 -15.60 -0.21 -5.16
C LEU A 33 -14.54 -0.98 -4.37
N VAL A 34 -14.38 -2.27 -4.64
CA VAL A 34 -13.36 -3.12 -3.98
C VAL A 34 -11.96 -2.61 -4.28
N PHE A 35 -11.69 -2.19 -5.52
CA PHE A 35 -10.40 -1.61 -5.89
C PHE A 35 -10.08 -0.34 -5.11
N TYR A 36 -11.02 0.61 -5.03
CA TYR A 36 -10.81 1.85 -4.28
C TYR A 36 -10.63 1.61 -2.78
N ILE A 37 -11.37 0.66 -2.20
CA ILE A 37 -11.21 0.28 -0.79
C ILE A 37 -9.83 -0.31 -0.55
N SER A 38 -9.39 -1.24 -1.40
CA SER A 38 -8.05 -1.84 -1.31
C SER A 38 -6.94 -0.80 -1.48
N LEU A 39 -7.11 0.15 -2.40
CA LEU A 39 -6.18 1.25 -2.62
C LEU A 39 -6.09 2.16 -1.39
N ALA A 40 -7.22 2.53 -0.79
CA ALA A 40 -7.26 3.34 0.41
C ALA A 40 -6.56 2.66 1.59
N LEU A 41 -6.86 1.37 1.82
CA LEU A 41 -6.20 0.55 2.84
C LEU A 41 -4.69 0.48 2.62
N PHE A 42 -4.25 0.28 1.37
CA PHE A 42 -2.84 0.25 1.02
C PHE A 42 -2.15 1.58 1.34
N ILE A 43 -2.77 2.71 0.99
CA ILE A 43 -2.21 4.04 1.29
C ILE A 43 -2.09 4.25 2.81
N ILE A 44 -3.13 3.90 3.58
CA ILE A 44 -3.12 4.02 5.04
C ILE A 44 -1.99 3.21 5.65
N TRP A 45 -1.83 1.95 5.22
CA TRP A 45 -0.76 1.09 5.67
C TRP A 45 0.62 1.59 5.27
N LEU A 46 0.76 2.11 4.05
CA LEU A 46 1.99 2.70 3.57
C LEU A 46 2.41 3.87 4.46
N PHE A 47 1.49 4.78 4.78
CA PHE A 47 1.77 5.86 5.73
C PHE A 47 2.11 5.33 7.12
N ALA A 48 1.37 4.34 7.63
CA ALA A 48 1.66 3.73 8.93
C ALA A 48 3.06 3.10 8.98
N THR A 49 3.51 2.42 7.92
CA THR A 49 4.86 1.86 7.82
C THR A 49 5.93 2.96 7.77
N ILE A 50 5.72 4.04 7.02
CA ILE A 50 6.68 5.16 6.98
C ILE A 50 6.80 5.78 8.38
N MET A 51 5.68 6.01 9.07
CA MET A 51 5.69 6.58 10.43
C MET A 51 6.27 5.61 11.48
N ASN A 52 6.05 4.30 11.33
CA ASN A 52 6.54 3.27 12.24
C ASN A 52 7.99 2.81 11.93
N SER A 53 8.73 3.60 11.16
CA SER A 53 10.17 3.39 10.93
C SER A 53 11.01 3.84 12.14
N ALA A 54 10.50 3.66 13.36
CA ALA A 54 11.21 3.97 14.58
C ALA A 54 12.45 3.06 14.70
N PRO A 55 13.65 3.62 15.00
CA PRO A 55 14.84 2.81 15.16
C PRO A 55 14.62 1.76 16.25
N PRO A 56 15.07 0.50 16.08
CA PRO A 56 15.04 -0.46 17.17
C PRO A 56 15.79 0.12 18.36
N PRO A 57 15.27 -0.06 19.59
CA PRO A 57 15.89 0.50 20.78
C PRO A 57 17.35 0.04 20.84
N PRO A 58 18.30 0.93 21.20
CA PRO A 58 19.69 0.58 21.33
C PRO A 58 19.81 -0.64 22.26
N ARG A 59 20.43 -1.71 21.76
CA ARG A 59 20.85 -2.81 22.62
C ARG A 59 22.04 -2.31 23.44
N ASP A 60 21.76 -1.57 24.50
CA ASP A 60 22.72 -1.33 25.56
C ASP A 60 23.00 -2.70 26.21
N SER A 61 24.10 -3.26 25.74
CA SER A 61 24.72 -4.47 26.23
C SER A 61 25.43 -4.10 27.53
N VAL A 62 24.65 -3.91 28.59
CA VAL A 62 25.18 -3.85 29.96
C VAL A 62 24.93 -5.22 30.59
N LEU A 63 25.68 -6.21 30.11
CA LEU A 63 25.95 -7.40 30.93
C LEU A 63 27.03 -6.96 31.93
N PRO A 64 26.75 -6.98 33.25
CA PRO A 64 27.75 -6.65 34.25
C PRO A 64 28.75 -7.79 34.28
N ILE A 65 29.92 -7.56 33.69
CA ILE A 65 31.17 -8.21 34.11
C ILE A 65 31.76 -7.43 35.28
#